data_AF-A0A419JPE8-F1
#
_entry.id   AF-A0A419JPE8-F1
#
_cell.length_a   1.000
_cell.length_b   1.000
_cell.length_c   1.000
_cell.angle_alpha   90.00
_cell.angle_beta   90.00
_cell.angle_gamma   90.00
#
_symmetry.space_group_name_H-M   'P 1'
#
loop_
_entity.id
_entity.type
_entity.pdbx_description
1 polymer ?
#
loop_
_entity_poly.entity_id
_entity_poly.type
_entity_poly.pdbx_seq_one_letter_code
_entity_poly.pdbx_strand_id
1 'polypeptide(L)'
;AADDLSRARTELQTGYHAGAIYDSLHAMVQAGTAIELIGIADMDEKVNKSERDAMSAIVSARESGAEPILAVSAYEHAKTLAPSQIDQIVDYGYATMVARTAQSFAGHGNRTAMQETNISESIQRIVQVPVKRKTVNKQPVEQSPETPDLNGYELLAVVAMIYLIRKRYA
;
A
#
# COMPACT_ATOMS: atom_id res chain seq x y z
N ALA A 1 -0.94 17.38 0.90
CA ALA A 1 -0.64 16.10 1.58
C ALA A 1 -1.80 15.68 2.48
N ALA A 2 -2.06 16.38 3.58
CA ALA A 2 -3.22 16.11 4.44
C ALA A 2 -4.56 16.28 3.68
N ASP A 3 -4.66 17.34 2.89
CA ASP A 3 -5.84 17.64 2.07
C ASP A 3 -6.08 16.56 1.01
N ASP A 4 -5.05 16.17 0.26
CA ASP A 4 -5.12 15.10 -0.74
C ASP A 4 -5.53 13.76 -0.12
N LEU A 5 -5.00 13.41 1.05
CA LEU A 5 -5.42 12.20 1.77
C LEU A 5 -6.88 12.29 2.27
N SER A 6 -7.36 13.49 2.58
CA SER A 6 -8.77 13.74 2.94
C SER A 6 -9.70 13.61 1.73
N ARG A 7 -9.30 14.19 0.58
CA ARG A 7 -9.99 14.06 -0.70
C ARG A 7 -10.06 12.59 -1.13
N ALA A 8 -8.92 11.89 -1.15
CA ALA A 8 -8.85 10.47 -1.46
C ALA A 8 -9.75 9.58 -0.59
N ARG A 9 -9.86 9.86 0.71
CA ARG A 9 -10.79 9.15 1.61
C ARG A 9 -12.25 9.37 1.23
N THR A 10 -12.61 10.60 0.90
CA THR A 10 -13.98 10.97 0.47
C THR A 10 -14.32 10.33 -0.87
N GLU A 11 -13.39 10.37 -1.82
CA GLU A 11 -13.52 9.74 -3.14
C GLU A 11 -13.64 8.22 -3.04
N LEU A 12 -12.85 7.57 -2.17
CA LEU A 12 -12.94 6.14 -1.90
C LEU A 12 -14.32 5.74 -1.33
N GLN A 13 -14.85 6.55 -0.39
CA GLN A 13 -16.18 6.33 0.22
C GLN A 13 -17.34 6.56 -0.76
N THR A 14 -17.14 7.39 -1.78
CA THR A 14 -18.16 7.75 -2.79
C THR A 14 -18.04 6.96 -4.09
N GLY A 15 -17.06 6.04 -4.20
CA GLY A 15 -16.87 5.15 -5.35
C GLY A 15 -15.96 5.68 -6.46
N TYR A 16 -15.38 6.87 -6.30
CA TYR A 16 -14.41 7.47 -7.23
C TYR A 16 -13.00 6.89 -7.04
N HIS A 17 -12.86 5.57 -7.18
CA HIS A 17 -11.63 4.84 -6.86
C HIS A 17 -10.38 5.31 -7.63
N ALA A 18 -10.54 5.75 -8.89
CA ALA A 18 -9.42 6.26 -9.68
C ALA A 18 -8.85 7.57 -9.10
N GLY A 19 -9.72 8.52 -8.73
CA GLY A 19 -9.30 9.75 -8.03
C GLY A 19 -8.63 9.40 -6.72
N ALA A 20 -9.25 8.54 -5.92
CA ALA A 20 -8.74 8.14 -4.61
C ALA A 20 -7.33 7.51 -4.67
N ILE A 21 -7.03 6.75 -5.73
CA ILE A 21 -5.68 6.23 -6.00
C ILE A 21 -4.73 7.40 -6.28
N TYR A 22 -5.06 8.26 -7.24
CA TYR A 22 -4.15 9.33 -7.68
C TYR A 22 -3.90 10.40 -6.61
N ASP A 23 -4.92 10.86 -5.89
CA ASP A 23 -4.76 11.76 -4.74
C ASP A 23 -3.93 11.10 -3.61
N SER A 24 -4.10 9.78 -3.38
CA SER A 24 -3.26 9.05 -2.42
C SER A 24 -1.80 8.99 -2.86
N LEU A 25 -1.52 8.76 -4.16
CA LEU A 25 -0.16 8.76 -4.69
C LEU A 25 0.50 10.15 -4.54
N HIS A 26 -0.23 11.23 -4.82
CA HIS A 26 0.26 12.58 -4.63
C HIS A 26 0.57 12.86 -3.14
N ALA A 27 -0.34 12.49 -2.23
CA ALA A 27 -0.12 12.59 -0.79
C ALA A 27 1.11 11.81 -0.31
N MET A 28 1.31 10.58 -0.82
CA MET A 28 2.47 9.74 -0.50
C MET A 28 3.77 10.38 -0.98
N VAL A 29 3.80 10.92 -2.19
CA VAL A 29 4.99 11.57 -2.75
C VAL A 29 5.34 12.82 -1.95
N GLN A 30 4.38 13.69 -1.65
CA GLN A 30 4.64 14.87 -0.83
C GLN A 30 5.17 14.53 0.57
N ALA A 31 4.61 13.50 1.22
CA ALA A 31 5.11 13.02 2.51
C ALA A 31 6.52 12.41 2.40
N GLY A 32 6.77 11.61 1.35
CA GLY A 32 8.08 11.04 1.06
C GLY A 32 9.13 12.12 0.80
N THR A 33 8.84 13.09 -0.07
CA THR A 33 9.70 14.24 -0.34
C THR A 33 10.00 15.03 0.93
N ALA A 34 8.99 15.32 1.77
CA ALA A 34 9.21 16.02 3.04
C ALA A 34 10.18 15.29 3.99
N ILE A 35 10.22 13.95 3.96
CA ILE A 35 11.18 13.14 4.70
C ILE A 35 12.56 13.13 4.02
N GLU A 36 12.60 12.93 2.71
CA GLU A 36 13.84 12.85 1.92
C GLU A 36 14.64 14.16 1.91
N LEU A 37 13.96 15.32 1.98
CA LEU A 37 14.61 16.63 2.03
C LEU A 37 15.24 16.96 3.40
N ILE A 38 15.03 16.15 4.44
CA ILE A 38 15.65 16.35 5.76
C ILE A 38 17.17 16.14 5.65
N GLY A 39 17.93 17.22 5.75
CA GLY A 39 19.40 17.19 5.71
C GLY A 39 19.99 17.10 4.30
N ILE A 40 19.20 17.31 3.23
CA ILE A 40 19.74 17.45 1.88
C ILE A 40 20.56 18.74 1.75
N ALA A 41 21.76 18.60 1.17
CA ALA A 41 22.69 19.71 0.92
C ALA A 41 22.65 20.20 -0.54
N ASP A 42 22.34 19.32 -1.49
CA ASP A 42 22.25 19.64 -2.92
C ASP A 42 20.83 19.35 -3.43
N MET A 43 20.08 20.41 -3.74
CA MET A 43 18.73 20.32 -4.27
C MET A 43 18.72 20.09 -5.79
N ASP A 44 19.75 20.55 -6.50
CA ASP A 44 19.88 20.38 -7.95
C ASP A 44 20.14 18.91 -8.30
N GLU A 45 21.02 18.22 -7.55
CA GLU A 45 21.20 16.77 -7.67
C GLU A 45 19.86 16.03 -7.46
N LYS A 46 19.08 16.44 -6.45
CA LYS A 46 17.79 15.83 -6.12
C LYS A 46 16.76 16.04 -7.23
N VAL A 47 16.62 17.24 -7.78
CA VAL A 47 15.76 17.54 -8.95
C VAL A 47 16.16 16.66 -10.14
N ASN A 48 17.46 16.67 -10.51
CA ASN A 48 17.99 15.88 -11.63
C ASN A 48 17.79 14.38 -11.44
N LYS A 49 17.88 13.87 -10.20
CA LYS A 49 17.56 12.47 -9.89
C LYS A 49 16.09 12.18 -10.10
N SER A 50 15.19 13.00 -9.55
CA SER A 50 13.75 12.81 -9.69
C SER A 50 13.29 12.88 -11.16
N GLU A 51 13.84 13.78 -11.96
CA GLU A 51 13.54 13.84 -13.41
C GLU A 51 13.91 12.53 -14.12
N ARG A 52 15.10 11.98 -13.85
CA ARG A 52 15.57 10.72 -14.43
C ARG A 52 14.73 9.52 -13.97
N ASP A 53 14.36 9.47 -12.69
CA ASP A 53 13.50 8.42 -12.14
C ASP A 53 12.11 8.45 -12.82
N ALA A 54 11.55 9.65 -13.04
CA ALA A 54 10.26 9.84 -13.71
C ALA A 54 10.29 9.44 -15.19
N MET A 55 11.30 9.90 -15.94
CA MET A 55 11.50 9.53 -17.34
C MET A 55 11.68 8.01 -17.51
N SER A 56 12.50 7.39 -16.65
CA SER A 56 12.72 5.94 -16.63
C SER A 56 11.42 5.16 -16.38
N ALA A 57 10.58 5.61 -15.44
CA ALA A 57 9.29 4.99 -15.16
C ALA A 57 8.29 5.14 -16.32
N ILE A 58 8.26 6.30 -16.99
CA ILE A 58 7.42 6.54 -18.18
C ILE A 58 7.82 5.63 -19.34
N VAL A 59 9.12 5.50 -19.62
CA VAL A 59 9.64 4.57 -20.64
C VAL A 59 9.30 3.12 -20.29
N SER A 60 9.55 2.70 -19.04
CA SER A 60 9.24 1.35 -18.55
C SER A 60 7.74 1.00 -18.67
N ALA A 61 6.86 1.98 -18.44
CA ALA A 61 5.42 1.81 -18.63
C ALA A 61 5.07 1.60 -20.12
N ARG A 62 5.64 2.40 -21.02
CA ARG A 62 5.46 2.27 -22.47
C ARG A 62 5.94 0.93 -23.01
N GLU A 63 7.11 0.47 -22.57
CA GLU A 63 7.65 -0.86 -22.91
C GLU A 63 6.75 -2.01 -22.43
N SER A 64 5.97 -1.81 -21.36
CA SER A 64 4.96 -2.77 -20.90
C SER A 64 3.60 -2.68 -21.63
N GLY A 65 3.44 -1.75 -22.58
CA GLY A 65 2.20 -1.50 -23.31
C GLY A 65 1.21 -0.55 -22.61
N ALA A 66 1.61 0.11 -21.52
CA ALA A 66 0.85 1.20 -20.90
C ALA A 66 1.28 2.55 -21.48
N GLU A 67 0.36 3.39 -21.94
CA GLU A 67 0.66 4.81 -22.23
C GLU A 67 0.25 5.66 -21.03
N PRO A 68 1.20 6.13 -20.18
CA PRO A 68 0.90 6.75 -18.91
C PRO A 68 0.65 8.26 -19.07
N ILE A 69 -0.39 8.66 -19.81
CA ILE A 69 -0.67 10.06 -20.18
C ILE A 69 -0.63 11.01 -18.96
N LEU A 70 -1.21 10.59 -17.82
CA LEU A 70 -1.20 11.39 -16.59
C LEU A 70 0.22 11.58 -16.01
N ALA A 71 1.11 10.59 -16.15
CA ALA A 71 2.49 10.72 -15.71
C ALA A 71 3.28 11.67 -16.61
N VAL A 72 3.06 11.60 -17.93
CA VAL A 72 3.66 12.53 -18.89
C VAL A 72 3.21 13.96 -18.60
N SER A 73 1.92 14.17 -18.32
CA SER A 73 1.40 15.49 -17.94
C SER A 73 2.03 16.04 -16.66
N ALA A 74 2.25 15.20 -15.64
CA ALA A 74 2.92 15.61 -14.41
C ALA A 74 4.42 15.90 -14.62
N TYR A 75 5.10 15.09 -15.45
CA TYR A 75 6.50 15.31 -15.83
C TYR A 75 6.69 16.65 -16.57
N GLU A 76 5.83 16.96 -17.55
CA GLU A 76 5.91 18.24 -18.26
C GLU A 76 5.51 19.43 -17.37
N HIS A 77 4.57 19.25 -16.44
CA HIS A 77 4.25 20.28 -15.43
C HIS A 77 5.45 20.59 -14.54
N ALA A 78 6.12 19.57 -13.99
CA ALA A 78 7.36 19.71 -13.24
C ALA A 78 8.40 20.53 -14.03
N LYS A 79 8.57 20.17 -15.30
CA LYS A 79 9.60 20.74 -16.18
C LYS A 79 9.37 22.20 -16.58
N THR A 80 8.10 22.64 -16.64
CA THR A 80 7.74 23.92 -17.29
C THR A 80 6.95 24.90 -16.42
N LEU A 81 6.27 24.44 -15.37
CA LEU A 81 5.30 25.22 -14.59
C LEU A 81 5.50 25.15 -13.08
N ALA A 82 6.24 24.16 -12.55
CA ALA A 82 6.47 24.03 -11.12
C ALA A 82 7.24 25.25 -10.55
N PRO A 83 6.71 25.95 -9.52
CA PRO A 83 7.23 27.24 -9.07
C PRO A 83 8.46 27.14 -8.16
N SER A 84 8.80 25.95 -7.65
CA SER A 84 10.00 25.70 -6.87
C SER A 84 10.61 24.34 -7.15
N GLN A 85 11.87 24.15 -6.77
CA GLN A 85 12.56 22.85 -6.87
C GLN A 85 11.89 21.75 -6.03
N ILE A 86 11.24 22.11 -4.91
CA ILE A 86 10.48 21.15 -4.09
C ILE A 86 9.25 20.67 -4.88
N ASP A 87 8.54 21.59 -5.52
CA ASP A 87 7.38 21.24 -6.36
C ASP A 87 7.81 20.41 -7.58
N GLN A 88 8.95 20.72 -8.20
CA GLN A 88 9.55 19.88 -9.26
C GLN A 88 9.81 18.45 -8.77
N ILE A 89 10.40 18.28 -7.58
CA ILE A 89 10.67 16.97 -6.99
C ILE A 89 9.36 16.22 -6.70
N VAL A 90 8.34 16.91 -6.20
CA VAL A 90 7.01 16.32 -5.95
C VAL A 90 6.34 15.91 -7.26
N ASP A 91 6.32 16.77 -8.28
CA ASP A 91 5.66 16.48 -9.56
C ASP A 91 6.37 15.35 -10.33
N TYR A 92 7.71 15.32 -10.34
CA TYR A 92 8.48 14.21 -10.89
C TYR A 92 8.29 12.91 -10.08
N GLY A 93 8.22 12.99 -8.75
CA GLY A 93 7.89 11.84 -7.90
C GLY A 93 6.49 11.30 -8.17
N TYR A 94 5.52 12.19 -8.39
CA TYR A 94 4.15 11.86 -8.74
C TYR A 94 4.07 11.23 -10.14
N ALA A 95 4.74 11.80 -11.14
CA ALA A 95 4.89 11.21 -12.46
C ALA A 95 5.46 9.78 -12.38
N THR A 96 6.51 9.56 -11.57
CA THR A 96 7.11 8.24 -11.32
C THR A 96 6.09 7.24 -10.78
N MET A 97 5.31 7.63 -9.77
CA MET A 97 4.31 6.76 -9.14
C MET A 97 3.10 6.48 -10.04
N VAL A 98 2.64 7.47 -10.81
CA VAL A 98 1.57 7.32 -11.80
C VAL A 98 2.00 6.39 -12.93
N ALA A 99 3.22 6.53 -13.45
CA ALA A 99 3.74 5.65 -14.50
C ALA A 99 3.86 4.20 -14.04
N ARG A 100 4.40 3.96 -12.83
CA ARG A 100 4.47 2.62 -12.22
C ARG A 100 3.08 2.02 -11.97
N THR A 101 2.11 2.84 -11.56
CA THR A 101 0.71 2.41 -11.40
C THR A 101 0.11 1.98 -12.74
N ALA A 102 0.29 2.77 -13.80
CA ALA A 102 -0.18 2.44 -15.14
C ALA A 102 0.48 1.16 -15.70
N GLN A 103 1.81 1.02 -15.54
CA GLN A 103 2.56 -0.19 -15.85
C GLN A 103 1.99 -1.41 -15.11
N SER A 104 1.67 -1.27 -13.82
CA SER A 104 1.10 -2.35 -13.02
C SER A 104 -0.23 -2.84 -13.60
N PHE A 105 -1.10 -1.94 -14.07
CA PHE A 105 -2.38 -2.32 -14.67
C PHE A 105 -2.22 -3.01 -16.03
N ALA A 106 -1.34 -2.53 -16.91
CA ALA A 106 -1.06 -3.21 -18.19
C ALA A 106 -0.46 -4.62 -18.00
N GLY A 107 0.41 -4.79 -16.99
CA GLY A 107 1.03 -6.09 -16.66
C GLY A 107 0.06 -7.21 -16.27
N HIS A 108 -1.21 -6.90 -15.97
CA HIS A 108 -2.26 -7.89 -15.71
C HIS A 108 -2.92 -8.42 -16.99
N GLY A 109 -2.80 -7.73 -18.13
CA GLY A 109 -3.47 -8.11 -19.39
C GLY A 109 -2.98 -9.41 -20.03
N ASN A 110 -1.73 -9.82 -19.75
CA ASN A 110 -1.09 -11.02 -20.31
C ASN A 110 -0.89 -12.18 -19.32
N ARG A 111 -1.40 -12.08 -18.08
CA ARG A 111 -1.35 -13.17 -17.09
C ARG A 111 -2.68 -13.94 -17.06
N THR A 112 -2.85 -14.87 -17.98
CA THR A 112 -3.85 -15.94 -17.84
C THR A 112 -3.53 -16.81 -16.62
N ALA A 113 -4.44 -16.81 -15.64
CA ALA A 113 -4.66 -17.80 -14.59
C ALA A 113 -3.47 -18.34 -13.75
N MET A 114 -3.70 -18.42 -12.43
CA MET A 114 -2.87 -19.14 -11.46
C MET A 114 -1.41 -18.67 -11.33
N GLN A 115 -1.24 -17.52 -10.66
CA GLN A 115 -0.13 -17.41 -9.71
C GLN A 115 -0.74 -17.35 -8.31
N GLU A 116 -0.78 -18.50 -7.63
CA GLU A 116 -0.98 -18.53 -6.18
C GLU A 116 0.18 -17.77 -5.54
N THR A 117 -0.07 -16.49 -5.26
CA THR A 117 0.85 -15.70 -4.46
C THR A 117 0.88 -16.34 -3.08
N ASN A 118 2.00 -17.00 -2.77
CA ASN A 118 2.31 -17.47 -1.44
C ASN A 118 2.58 -16.25 -0.55
N ILE A 119 1.52 -15.51 -0.23
CA ILE A 119 1.51 -14.44 0.74
C ILE A 119 1.82 -15.12 2.08
N SER A 120 2.99 -14.81 2.65
CA SER A 120 3.36 -15.27 3.99
C SER A 120 2.20 -15.04 4.95
N GLU A 121 1.87 -16.04 5.78
CA GLU A 121 0.72 -16.02 6.71
C GLU A 121 0.69 -14.77 7.60
N SER A 122 1.86 -14.18 7.84
CA SER A 122 2.07 -12.90 8.52
C SER A 122 1.28 -11.73 7.93
N ILE A 123 1.22 -11.60 6.60
CA ILE A 123 0.49 -10.53 5.90
C ILE A 123 -1.00 -10.85 5.80
N GLN A 124 -1.37 -12.13 5.62
CA GLN A 124 -2.79 -12.54 5.56
C GLN A 124 -3.55 -12.14 6.82
N ARG A 125 -2.89 -12.16 7.99
CA ARG A 125 -3.47 -11.77 9.28
C ARG A 125 -3.87 -10.29 9.37
N ILE A 126 -3.27 -9.42 8.55
CA ILE A 126 -3.51 -7.96 8.58
C ILE A 126 -4.75 -7.59 7.75
N VAL A 127 -5.12 -8.39 6.75
CA VAL A 127 -6.15 -8.06 5.74
C VAL A 127 -7.54 -8.63 6.09
N GLN A 128 -7.67 -9.42 7.16
CA GLN A 128 -8.95 -10.02 7.57
C GLN A 128 -9.92 -9.02 8.22
N VAL A 129 -10.60 -8.23 7.40
CA VAL A 129 -11.90 -7.64 7.76
C VAL A 129 -12.94 -8.76 7.80
N PRO A 130 -13.67 -8.99 8.92
CA PRO A 130 -14.56 -10.14 9.06
C PRO A 130 -15.88 -9.96 8.28
N VAL A 131 -15.88 -10.32 7.00
CA VAL A 131 -17.10 -10.41 6.18
C VAL A 131 -17.91 -11.65 6.60
N LYS A 132 -18.93 -11.47 7.44
CA LYS A 132 -19.90 -12.52 7.78
C LYS A 132 -20.72 -12.91 6.53
N ARG A 133 -20.34 -14.01 5.86
CA ARG A 133 -21.24 -14.75 4.95
C ARG A 133 -21.77 -16.00 5.65
N LYS A 134 -23.10 -16.05 5.81
CA LYS A 134 -23.82 -17.30 6.13
C LYS A 134 -24.06 -18.06 4.83
N THR A 135 -23.62 -19.32 4.76
CA THR A 135 -24.10 -20.30 3.76
C THR A 135 -24.41 -21.61 4.45
N VAL A 136 -25.46 -22.28 3.98
CA VAL A 136 -26.20 -23.30 4.72
C VAL A 136 -25.87 -24.71 4.23
N ASN A 137 -25.29 -25.50 5.14
CA ASN A 137 -25.56 -26.93 5.40
C ASN A 137 -25.47 -27.97 4.24
N LYS A 138 -24.52 -28.91 4.33
CA LYS A 138 -24.79 -30.34 4.67
C LYS A 138 -23.50 -31.20 4.82
N GLN A 139 -23.39 -31.83 5.99
CA GLN A 139 -22.46 -32.92 6.40
C GLN A 139 -23.11 -34.31 6.13
N PRO A 140 -22.58 -35.50 6.57
CA PRO A 140 -21.44 -35.86 7.44
C PRO A 140 -20.46 -36.87 6.74
N VAL A 141 -19.59 -37.73 7.34
CA VAL A 141 -19.27 -38.19 8.73
C VAL A 141 -17.78 -38.61 8.80
N GLU A 142 -17.05 -38.34 9.90
CA GLU A 142 -16.25 -39.34 10.67
C GLU A 142 -15.73 -38.74 12.00
N GLN A 143 -15.41 -39.57 13.00
CA GLN A 143 -15.42 -39.19 14.43
C GLN A 143 -14.09 -39.35 15.19
N SER A 144 -13.86 -38.42 16.15
CA SER A 144 -13.10 -38.61 17.41
C SER A 144 -11.57 -38.83 17.34
N PRO A 145 -10.82 -38.57 18.45
CA PRO A 145 -11.27 -38.34 19.83
C PRO A 145 -11.19 -36.89 20.34
N GLU A 146 -11.97 -36.65 21.40
CA GLU A 146 -12.10 -35.39 22.11
C GLU A 146 -10.80 -35.00 22.86
N THR A 147 -10.41 -33.74 22.74
CA THR A 147 -9.65 -33.03 23.78
C THR A 147 -10.56 -31.94 24.35
N PRO A 148 -10.47 -31.63 25.66
CA PRO A 148 -11.39 -30.67 26.27
C PRO A 148 -11.17 -29.28 25.67
N ASP A 149 -12.26 -28.64 25.22
CA ASP A 149 -12.27 -27.26 24.73
C ASP A 149 -11.87 -26.31 25.87
N LEU A 150 -10.58 -26.01 25.93
CA LEU A 150 -9.98 -25.16 26.95
C LEU A 150 -10.33 -23.69 26.67
N ASN A 151 -11.52 -23.29 27.09
CA ASN A 151 -12.01 -21.91 26.99
C ASN A 151 -10.95 -20.94 27.53
N GLY A 152 -10.61 -19.91 26.75
CA GLY A 152 -9.40 -19.09 26.94
C GLY A 152 -9.25 -18.39 28.31
N TYR A 153 -10.31 -18.36 29.12
CA TYR A 153 -10.26 -17.90 30.51
C TYR A 153 -9.48 -18.85 31.44
N GLU A 154 -9.50 -20.17 31.20
CA GLU A 154 -8.76 -21.13 32.03
C GLU A 154 -7.24 -21.02 31.81
N LEU A 155 -6.82 -20.77 30.56
CA LEU A 155 -5.42 -20.55 30.20
C LEU A 155 -4.87 -19.27 30.87
N LEU A 156 -5.68 -18.21 30.95
CA LEU A 156 -5.36 -17.00 31.72
C LEU A 156 -5.28 -17.27 33.23
N ALA A 157 -6.17 -18.09 33.78
CA ALA A 157 -6.16 -18.45 35.20
C ALA A 157 -4.89 -19.21 35.60
N VAL A 158 -4.42 -20.16 34.77
CA VAL A 158 -3.16 -20.89 34.99
C VAL A 158 -1.96 -19.95 34.96
N VAL A 159 -1.88 -19.04 33.99
CA VAL A 159 -0.79 -18.06 33.89
C VAL A 159 -0.79 -17.10 35.10
N ALA A 160 -1.96 -16.63 35.54
CA ALA A 160 -2.09 -15.78 36.72
C ALA A 160 -1.66 -16.51 38.02
N MET A 161 -2.01 -17.79 38.18
CA MET A 161 -1.56 -18.62 39.31
C MET A 161 -0.03 -18.77 39.33
N ILE A 162 0.59 -19.10 38.20
CA ILE A 162 2.06 -19.24 38.09
C ILE A 162 2.76 -17.91 38.43
N TYR A 163 2.22 -16.78 37.97
CA TYR A 163 2.75 -15.45 38.28
C TYR A 163 2.65 -15.10 39.77
N LEU A 164 1.49 -15.37 40.40
CA LEU A 164 1.27 -15.10 41.83
C LEU A 164 2.13 -15.98 42.73
N ILE A 165 2.35 -17.25 42.36
CA ILE A 165 3.26 -18.14 43.08
C ILE A 165 4.70 -17.60 42.99
N ARG A 166 5.19 -17.26 41.78
CA ARG A 166 6.53 -16.66 41.62
C ARG A 166 6.73 -15.37 42.41
N LYS A 167 5.70 -14.52 42.49
CA LYS A 167 5.75 -13.26 43.26
C LYS A 167 5.79 -13.46 44.79
N ARG A 168 5.49 -14.66 45.30
CA ARG A 168 5.46 -14.96 46.75
C ARG A 168 6.74 -15.64 47.26
N TYR A 169 7.64 -16.03 46.36
CA TYR A 169 8.92 -16.70 46.66
C TYR A 169 10.14 -15.90 46.17
N ALA A 170 9.97 -14.59 45.96
CA ALA A 170 11.00 -13.59 45.69
C ALA A 170 10.84 -12.43 46.67
#